data_AF-A0A4R1R8S4-F1
#
_entry.id   AF-A0A4R1R8S4-F1
#
_cell.length_a   1.000
_cell.length_b   1.000
_cell.length_c   1.000
_cell.angle_alpha   90.00
_cell.angle_beta   90.00
_cell.angle_gamma   90.00
#
_symmetry.space_group_name_H-M   'P 1'
#
loop_
_entity.id
_entity.type
_entity.pdbx_description
1 polymer ?
#
loop_
_entity_poly.entity_id
_entity_poly.type
_entity_poly.pdbx_seq_one_letter_code
_entity_poly.pdbx_strand_id
1 'polypeptide(L)'
;KEFLIITGNGINTVKELIEQNPRFSLQLETLKKKYGNKLNDILAKDETLNLVPYGNHVRGSKFTDVSHWINENLTQTINTICLQIPDFHFGRLDIMFKSREDLEQGKNFSIIELNGAGSEPTHIYDPKHSIFFAWKEIIRHYNILYKISTYNHQKGYSYLNLQQSRQLVIDNRRLTNYLKSIS
;
A
#
# COMPACT_ATOMS: atom_id res chain seq x y z
N LYS A 1 4.90 8.14 1.84
CA LYS A 1 4.94 7.66 0.43
C LYS A 1 5.49 8.80 -0.41
N GLU A 2 6.45 8.56 -1.29
CA GLU A 2 6.87 9.57 -2.28
C GLU A 2 6.22 9.23 -3.62
N PHE A 3 5.56 10.20 -4.25
CA PHE A 3 4.87 10.02 -5.53
C PHE A 3 5.81 10.17 -6.72
N LEU A 4 5.34 9.76 -7.91
CA LEU A 4 6.05 9.96 -9.17
C LEU A 4 5.92 11.42 -9.61
N ILE A 5 6.75 12.28 -9.04
CA ILE A 5 6.81 13.70 -9.39
C ILE A 5 8.15 13.94 -10.09
N ILE A 6 8.09 14.52 -11.29
CA ILE A 6 9.27 15.05 -11.99
C ILE A 6 9.26 16.57 -11.90
N THR A 7 10.45 17.17 -11.89
CA THR A 7 10.63 18.62 -11.89
C THR A 7 11.29 19.02 -13.20
N GLY A 8 10.70 19.98 -13.90
CA GLY A 8 11.22 20.52 -15.14
C GLY A 8 12.54 21.25 -14.94
N ASN A 9 13.42 21.11 -15.92
CA ASN A 9 14.69 21.86 -15.99
C ASN A 9 14.72 22.82 -17.18
N GLY A 10 13.61 22.96 -17.93
CA GLY A 10 13.51 23.80 -19.11
C GLY A 10 14.24 23.28 -20.35
N ILE A 11 14.81 22.06 -20.29
CA ILE A 11 15.65 21.49 -21.35
C ILE A 11 15.17 20.10 -21.75
N ASN A 12 15.05 19.20 -20.78
CA ASN A 12 14.69 17.82 -21.01
C ASN A 12 13.18 17.66 -21.22
N THR A 13 12.83 16.72 -22.09
CA THR A 13 11.44 16.30 -22.25
C THR A 13 10.94 15.56 -21.01
N VAL A 14 9.62 15.51 -20.82
CA VAL A 14 8.98 14.69 -19.77
C VAL A 14 9.50 13.24 -19.81
N LYS A 15 9.66 12.66 -21.00
CA LYS A 15 10.21 11.31 -21.18
C LYS A 15 11.63 11.19 -20.61
N GLU A 16 12.52 12.11 -20.97
CA GLU A 16 13.91 12.08 -20.52
C GLU A 16 14.01 12.25 -19.01
N LEU A 17 13.21 13.15 -18.42
CA LEU A 17 13.12 13.33 -16.97
C LEU A 17 12.63 12.06 -16.25
N ILE A 18 11.71 11.30 -16.86
CA ILE A 18 11.27 9.99 -16.35
C ILE A 18 12.42 8.98 -16.39
N GLU A 19 13.15 8.92 -17.50
CA GLU A 19 14.22 7.93 -17.72
C GLU A 19 15.43 8.15 -16.79
N GLN A 20 15.67 9.39 -16.36
CA GLN A 20 16.71 9.72 -15.37
C GLN A 20 16.49 9.08 -14.00
N ASN A 21 15.25 8.71 -13.66
CA ASN A 21 14.94 8.00 -12.43
C ASN A 21 14.66 6.52 -12.73
N PRO A 22 15.52 5.57 -12.30
CA PRO A 22 15.34 4.14 -12.61
C PRO A 22 13.97 3.60 -12.19
N ARG A 23 13.39 4.07 -11.08
CA ARG A 23 12.07 3.63 -10.62
C ARG A 23 10.95 4.16 -11.51
N PHE A 24 11.09 5.36 -12.06
CA PHE A 24 10.08 5.97 -12.93
C PHE A 24 10.18 5.40 -14.35
N SER A 25 11.40 5.12 -14.81
CA SER A 25 11.68 4.45 -16.08
C SER A 25 10.96 3.10 -16.22
N LEU A 26 10.87 2.32 -15.13
CA LEU A 26 10.09 1.07 -15.10
C LEU A 26 8.60 1.25 -15.40
N GLN A 27 8.05 2.47 -15.26
CA GLN A 27 6.66 2.80 -15.54
C GLN A 27 6.43 3.39 -16.93
N LEU A 28 7.49 3.58 -17.72
CA LEU A 28 7.44 4.36 -18.96
C LEU A 28 6.40 3.83 -19.95
N GLU A 29 6.28 2.51 -20.14
CA GLU A 29 5.27 1.93 -21.04
C GLU A 29 3.83 2.22 -20.61
N THR A 30 3.57 2.22 -19.30
CA THR A 30 2.26 2.60 -18.74
C THR A 30 2.01 4.10 -18.93
N LEU A 31 3.05 4.92 -18.69
CA LEU A 31 2.97 6.38 -18.83
C LEU A 31 2.81 6.80 -20.29
N LYS A 32 3.43 6.10 -21.25
CA LYS A 32 3.24 6.31 -22.70
C LYS A 32 1.77 6.17 -23.10
N LYS A 33 1.09 5.13 -22.62
CA LYS A 33 -0.34 4.93 -22.90
C LYS A 33 -1.22 6.05 -22.33
N LYS A 34 -0.83 6.63 -21.19
CA LYS A 34 -1.60 7.67 -20.50
C LYS A 34 -1.35 9.07 -21.05
N TYR A 35 -0.09 9.43 -21.28
CA TYR A 35 0.32 10.80 -21.62
C TYR A 35 0.57 10.98 -23.12
N GLY A 36 0.82 9.90 -23.88
CA GLY A 36 1.04 9.95 -25.32
C GLY A 36 2.08 10.99 -25.71
N ASN A 37 1.68 11.92 -26.58
CA ASN A 37 2.55 12.98 -27.10
C ASN A 37 3.03 13.97 -26.03
N LYS A 38 2.32 14.10 -24.89
CA LYS A 38 2.76 14.98 -23.79
C LYS A 38 4.10 14.56 -23.18
N LEU A 39 4.56 13.34 -23.44
CA LEU A 39 5.88 12.90 -23.03
C LEU A 39 7.02 13.64 -23.75
N ASN A 40 6.74 14.28 -24.89
CA ASN A 40 7.70 15.08 -25.64
C ASN A 40 7.72 16.55 -25.20
N ASP A 41 6.81 16.96 -24.31
CA ASP A 41 6.76 18.32 -23.81
C ASP A 41 7.99 18.59 -22.93
N ILE A 42 8.49 19.82 -22.96
CA ILE A 42 9.54 20.30 -22.06
C ILE A 42 8.85 21.10 -20.96
N LEU A 43 8.98 20.61 -19.72
CA LEU A 43 8.47 21.33 -18.54
C LEU A 43 9.34 22.55 -18.26
N ALA A 44 8.71 23.66 -17.91
CA ALA A 44 9.43 24.86 -17.50
C ALA A 44 10.31 24.56 -16.28
N LYS A 45 11.38 25.34 -16.11
CA LYS A 45 12.26 25.18 -14.96
C LYS A 45 11.45 25.30 -13.66
N ASP A 46 11.65 24.35 -12.75
CA ASP A 46 10.98 24.23 -11.44
C ASP A 46 9.48 23.87 -11.50
N GLU A 47 8.91 23.66 -12.69
CA GLU A 47 7.55 23.15 -12.84
C GLU A 47 7.48 21.67 -12.45
N THR A 48 6.56 21.29 -11.58
CA THR A 48 6.39 19.89 -11.15
C THR A 48 5.22 19.21 -11.84
N LEU A 49 5.44 18.01 -12.39
CA LEU A 49 4.39 17.16 -12.93
C LEU A 49 4.25 15.87 -12.12
N ASN A 50 3.08 15.65 -11.53
CA ASN A 50 2.74 14.40 -10.86
C ASN A 50 2.19 13.36 -11.86
N LEU A 51 3.03 12.40 -12.22
CA LEU A 51 2.71 11.39 -13.24
C LEU A 51 1.68 10.38 -12.74
N VAL A 52 1.70 10.06 -11.44
CA VAL A 52 0.82 9.09 -10.79
C VAL A 52 0.39 9.62 -9.42
N PRO A 53 -0.83 10.21 -9.29
CA PRO A 53 -1.30 10.82 -8.05
C PRO A 53 -1.81 9.79 -7.02
N TYR A 54 -1.29 8.56 -7.06
CA TYR A 54 -1.73 7.47 -6.18
C TYR A 54 -0.51 6.76 -5.60
N GLY A 55 -0.55 6.50 -4.29
CA GLY A 55 0.53 5.90 -3.51
C GLY A 55 0.68 4.39 -3.68
N ASN A 56 0.85 3.94 -4.93
CA ASN A 56 0.98 2.52 -5.30
C ASN A 56 2.44 2.17 -5.63
N HIS A 57 3.01 1.21 -4.89
CA HIS A 57 4.38 0.75 -5.06
C HIS A 57 4.66 0.17 -6.46
N VAL A 58 3.77 -0.67 -6.99
CA VAL A 58 3.88 -1.25 -8.33
C VAL A 58 3.87 -0.18 -9.41
N ARG A 59 3.27 0.99 -9.12
CA ARG A 59 3.26 2.17 -10.01
C ARG A 59 4.35 3.20 -9.67
N GLY A 60 5.36 2.78 -8.91
CA GLY A 60 6.58 3.54 -8.65
C GLY A 60 6.55 4.43 -7.40
N SER A 61 5.50 4.42 -6.58
CA SER A 61 5.56 5.14 -5.30
C SER A 61 6.60 4.51 -4.37
N LYS A 62 7.46 5.33 -3.78
CA LYS A 62 8.40 4.84 -2.77
C LYS A 62 7.69 4.65 -1.43
N PHE A 63 7.84 3.46 -0.88
CA PHE A 63 7.43 3.15 0.49
C PHE A 63 8.66 3.29 1.40
N THR A 64 8.43 3.86 2.58
CA THR A 64 9.47 4.06 3.59
C THR A 64 8.96 3.41 4.86
N ASP A 65 9.78 2.56 5.43
CA ASP A 65 9.53 1.90 6.69
C ASP A 65 9.92 2.84 7.84
N VAL A 66 8.89 3.26 8.56
CA VAL A 66 8.98 4.13 9.75
C VAL A 66 8.63 3.36 11.03
N SER A 67 8.90 2.05 11.08
CA SER A 67 8.63 1.22 12.28
C SER A 67 9.31 1.75 13.55
N HIS A 68 10.35 2.58 13.43
CA HIS A 68 10.97 3.28 14.55
C HIS A 68 10.08 4.35 15.21
N TRP A 69 8.93 4.70 14.62
CA TRP A 69 7.91 5.56 15.24
C TRP A 69 7.02 4.81 16.23
N ILE A 70 7.04 3.47 16.20
CA ILE A 70 6.22 2.66 17.10
C ILE A 70 6.65 2.94 18.54
N ASN A 71 5.68 3.40 19.33
CA ASN A 71 5.78 3.57 20.77
C ASN A 71 4.46 3.13 21.43
N GLU A 72 4.41 3.19 22.76
CA GLU A 72 3.25 2.77 23.54
C GLU A 72 2.01 3.60 23.21
N ASN A 73 2.14 4.92 23.06
CA ASN A 73 1.03 5.82 22.74
C ASN A 73 0.40 5.50 21.37
N LEU A 74 1.23 5.37 20.33
CA LEU A 74 0.77 5.00 18.99
C LEU A 74 0.10 3.63 19.00
N THR A 75 0.70 2.66 19.70
CA THR A 75 0.17 1.31 19.83
C THR A 75 -1.20 1.33 20.49
N GLN A 76 -1.36 2.08 21.59
CA GLN A 76 -2.63 2.17 22.30
C GLN A 76 -3.70 2.86 21.47
N THR A 77 -3.36 3.93 20.75
CA THR A 77 -4.29 4.61 19.85
C THR A 77 -4.81 3.66 18.77
N ILE A 78 -3.92 2.96 18.06
CA ILE A 78 -4.33 2.00 17.03
C ILE A 78 -5.10 0.82 17.62
N ASN A 79 -4.67 0.30 18.77
CA ASN A 79 -5.34 -0.82 19.44
C ASN A 79 -6.77 -0.46 19.86
N THR A 80 -6.98 0.74 20.40
CA THR A 80 -8.30 1.26 20.80
C THR A 80 -9.27 1.28 19.62
N ILE A 81 -8.78 1.55 18.41
CA ILE A 81 -9.58 1.54 17.19
C ILE A 81 -9.87 0.10 16.76
N CYS A 82 -8.83 -0.71 16.63
CA CYS A 82 -8.93 -2.09 16.16
C CYS A 82 -9.85 -2.94 17.04
N LEU A 83 -9.82 -2.74 18.36
CA LEU A 83 -10.67 -3.47 19.32
C LEU A 83 -12.17 -3.12 19.22
N GLN A 84 -12.54 -2.04 18.54
CA GLN A 84 -13.96 -1.74 18.27
C GLN A 84 -14.55 -2.65 17.19
N ILE A 85 -13.71 -3.38 16.44
CA ILE A 85 -14.13 -4.26 15.37
C ILE A 85 -14.16 -5.70 15.91
N PRO A 86 -15.33 -6.32 16.06
CA PRO A 86 -15.43 -7.70 16.55
C PRO A 86 -14.59 -8.66 15.70
N ASP A 87 -13.87 -9.55 16.38
CA ASP A 87 -13.02 -10.59 15.78
C ASP A 87 -11.92 -10.06 14.81
N PHE A 88 -11.53 -8.79 14.94
CA PHE A 88 -10.42 -8.24 14.18
C PHE A 88 -9.08 -8.51 14.86
N HIS A 89 -8.39 -9.55 14.39
CA HIS A 89 -7.11 -10.00 14.96
C HIS A 89 -5.88 -9.58 14.16
N PHE A 90 -6.04 -9.30 12.87
CA PHE A 90 -4.93 -9.02 11.96
C PHE A 90 -5.39 -8.25 10.74
N GLY A 91 -4.61 -7.24 10.37
CA GLY A 91 -4.82 -6.48 9.14
C GLY A 91 -3.90 -5.28 9.05
N ARG A 92 -4.20 -4.40 8.11
CA ARG A 92 -3.48 -3.15 7.87
C ARG A 92 -4.47 -2.00 7.73
N LEU A 93 -4.18 -0.89 8.42
CA LEU A 93 -4.89 0.36 8.24
C LEU A 93 -4.08 1.25 7.29
N ASP A 94 -4.72 1.71 6.23
CA ASP A 94 -4.17 2.81 5.42
C ASP A 94 -4.77 4.11 5.97
N ILE A 95 -3.92 4.97 6.49
CA ILE A 95 -4.32 6.20 7.19
C ILE A 95 -3.74 7.45 6.53
N MET A 96 -4.44 8.57 6.71
CA MET A 96 -3.92 9.92 6.47
C MET A 96 -3.92 10.67 7.80
N PHE A 97 -2.86 11.41 8.09
CA PHE A 97 -2.71 12.13 9.36
C PHE A 97 -1.99 13.46 9.16
N LYS A 98 -2.24 14.43 10.05
CA LYS A 98 -1.65 15.77 9.99
C LYS A 98 -0.20 15.81 10.49
N SER A 99 0.08 15.22 11.65
CA SER A 99 1.43 15.07 12.20
C SER A 99 1.54 13.78 12.99
N ARG A 100 2.78 13.37 13.31
CA ARG A 100 3.03 12.19 14.12
C ARG A 100 2.43 12.34 15.52
N GLU A 101 2.60 13.50 16.13
CA GLU A 101 2.13 13.82 17.48
C GLU A 101 0.60 13.76 17.55
N ASP A 102 -0.08 14.29 16.52
CA ASP A 102 -1.53 14.18 16.39
C ASP A 102 -1.96 12.71 16.29
N LEU A 103 -1.29 11.91 15.46
CA LEU A 103 -1.60 10.49 15.31
C LEU A 103 -1.39 9.71 16.61
N GLU A 104 -0.30 9.95 17.34
CA GLU A 104 -0.03 9.31 18.64
C GLU A 104 -1.11 9.64 19.68
N GLN A 105 -1.68 10.84 19.63
CA GLN A 105 -2.78 11.28 20.49
C GLN A 105 -4.18 10.88 19.99
N GLY A 106 -4.27 10.18 18.86
CA GLY A 106 -5.55 9.82 18.23
C GLY A 106 -6.33 11.01 17.69
N LYS A 107 -5.64 12.07 17.25
CA LYS A 107 -6.22 13.31 16.72
C LYS A 107 -5.88 13.50 15.24
N ASN A 108 -6.71 14.26 14.53
CA ASN A 108 -6.43 14.78 13.18
C ASN A 108 -5.88 13.73 12.19
N PHE A 109 -6.45 12.52 12.22
CA PHE A 109 -6.18 11.47 11.25
C PHE A 109 -7.48 10.84 10.76
N SER A 110 -7.41 10.14 9.64
CA SER A 110 -8.53 9.44 9.02
C SER A 110 -8.07 8.07 8.55
N ILE A 111 -8.92 7.08 8.74
CA ILE A 111 -8.74 5.74 8.19
C ILE A 111 -9.38 5.72 6.81
N ILE A 112 -8.56 5.47 5.79
CA ILE A 112 -8.98 5.45 4.39
C ILE A 112 -9.39 4.04 3.99
N GLU A 113 -8.66 3.03 4.47
CA GLU A 113 -8.92 1.63 4.17
C GLU A 113 -8.55 0.74 5.35
N LEU A 114 -9.37 -0.27 5.59
CA LEU A 114 -9.07 -1.39 6.48
C LEU A 114 -8.90 -2.65 5.64
N ASN A 115 -7.68 -3.19 5.63
CA ASN A 115 -7.34 -4.42 4.95
C ASN A 115 -7.28 -5.57 5.95
N GLY A 116 -7.92 -6.71 5.65
CA GLY A 116 -7.90 -7.91 6.49
C GLY A 116 -6.68 -8.81 6.28
N ALA A 117 -6.83 -10.11 6.53
CA ALA A 117 -5.76 -11.12 6.50
C ALA A 117 -4.96 -11.22 5.19
N GLY A 118 -5.51 -10.76 4.06
CA GLY A 118 -4.81 -10.69 2.78
C GLY A 118 -3.86 -9.50 2.62
N SER A 119 -3.70 -8.65 3.65
CA SER A 119 -2.88 -7.46 3.57
C SER A 119 -1.39 -7.79 3.52
N GLU A 120 -0.72 -7.36 2.46
CA GLU A 120 0.73 -7.46 2.34
C GLU A 120 1.45 -6.42 3.25
N PRO A 121 2.55 -6.79 3.94
CA PRO A 121 3.37 -5.85 4.70
C PRO A 121 4.11 -4.88 3.76
N THR A 122 3.61 -3.66 3.65
CA THR A 122 4.15 -2.68 2.69
C THR A 122 5.57 -2.21 3.02
N HIS A 123 5.99 -2.33 4.28
CA HIS A 123 7.34 -1.92 4.71
C HIS A 123 8.45 -2.78 4.12
N ILE A 124 8.16 -4.00 3.64
CA ILE A 124 9.17 -4.85 2.98
C ILE A 124 9.72 -4.23 1.69
N TYR A 125 9.00 -3.25 1.13
CA TYR A 125 9.35 -2.55 -0.11
C TYR A 125 10.23 -1.30 0.09
N ASP A 126 10.59 -0.98 1.33
CA ASP A 126 11.57 0.09 1.58
C ASP A 126 12.92 -0.28 0.95
N PRO A 127 13.52 0.58 0.11
CA PRO A 127 14.83 0.33 -0.52
C PRO A 127 15.97 0.02 0.45
N LYS A 128 15.84 0.40 1.73
CA LYS A 128 16.84 0.08 2.75
C LYS A 128 16.86 -1.40 3.13
N HIS A 129 15.79 -2.14 2.84
CA HIS A 129 15.64 -3.54 3.22
C HIS A 129 16.13 -4.49 2.14
N SER A 130 16.68 -5.62 2.59
CA SER A 130 17.09 -6.70 1.69
C SER A 130 15.94 -7.66 1.39
N ILE A 131 16.11 -8.49 0.36
CA ILE A 131 15.14 -9.55 0.05
C ILE A 131 14.98 -10.54 1.22
N PHE A 132 16.05 -10.81 1.98
CA PHE A 132 15.99 -11.67 3.16
C PHE A 132 15.14 -11.06 4.28
N PHE A 133 15.21 -9.73 4.46
CA PHE A 133 14.31 -9.02 5.38
C PHE A 133 12.86 -9.20 4.95
N ALA A 134 12.57 -8.99 3.65
CA ALA A 134 11.22 -9.14 3.11
C ALA A 134 10.66 -10.57 3.34
N TRP A 135 11.44 -11.60 3.05
CA TRP A 135 11.04 -12.99 3.29
C TRP A 135 10.81 -13.29 4.77
N LYS A 136 11.68 -12.78 5.66
CA LYS A 136 11.52 -12.94 7.11
C LYS A 136 10.21 -12.32 7.59
N GLU A 137 9.85 -11.13 7.09
CA GLU A 137 8.59 -10.47 7.43
C GLU A 137 7.37 -11.22 6.91
N ILE A 138 7.41 -11.77 5.70
CA ILE A 138 6.34 -12.62 5.15
C ILE A 138 6.13 -13.86 6.02
N ILE A 139 7.22 -14.56 6.39
CA ILE A 139 7.15 -15.74 7.27
C ILE A 139 6.59 -15.36 8.65
N ARG A 140 7.01 -14.21 9.21
CA ARG A 140 6.47 -13.69 10.47
C ARG A 140 4.96 -13.47 10.39
N HIS A 141 4.47 -12.87 9.31
CA HIS A 141 3.05 -12.64 9.07
C HIS A 141 2.27 -13.96 8.96
N TYR A 142 2.79 -14.95 8.22
CA TYR A 142 2.17 -16.28 8.14
C TYR A 142 2.11 -16.99 9.50
N ASN A 143 3.16 -16.89 10.31
CA ASN A 143 3.16 -17.46 11.66
C ASN A 143 2.09 -16.81 12.56
N ILE A 144 1.86 -15.50 12.43
CA ILE A 144 0.78 -14.81 13.17
C ILE A 144 -0.59 -15.30 12.69
N LEU A 145 -0.81 -15.34 11.37
CA LEU A 145 -2.06 -15.83 10.79
C LEU A 145 -2.35 -17.27 11.17
N TYR A 146 -1.34 -18.14 11.20
CA TYR A 146 -1.47 -19.52 11.66
C TYR A 146 -1.96 -19.60 13.12
N LYS A 147 -1.37 -18.79 14.01
CA LYS A 147 -1.77 -18.74 15.43
C LYS A 147 -3.20 -18.25 15.59
N ILE A 148 -3.59 -17.20 14.86
CA ILE A 148 -4.96 -16.66 14.86
C ILE A 148 -5.95 -17.70 14.31
N SER A 149 -5.61 -18.36 13.20
CA SER A 149 -6.44 -19.41 12.60
C SER A 149 -6.67 -20.56 13.57
N THR A 150 -5.61 -21.00 14.25
CA THR A 150 -5.69 -22.06 15.28
C THR A 150 -6.54 -21.62 16.47
N TYR A 151 -6.36 -20.40 16.94
CA TYR A 151 -7.16 -19.82 18.04
C TYR A 151 -8.65 -19.75 17.68
N ASN A 152 -8.97 -19.26 16.47
CA ASN A 152 -10.34 -19.20 16.00
C ASN A 152 -10.93 -20.61 15.83
N HIS A 153 -10.13 -21.58 15.39
CA HIS A 153 -10.59 -22.96 15.31
C HIS A 153 -10.97 -23.54 16.67
N GLN A 154 -10.17 -23.27 17.70
CA GLN A 154 -10.49 -23.66 19.08
C GLN A 154 -11.76 -23.00 19.62
N LYS A 155 -12.12 -21.81 19.10
CA LYS A 155 -13.38 -21.12 19.40
C LYS A 155 -14.59 -21.64 18.62
N GLY A 156 -14.40 -22.63 17.73
CA GLY A 156 -15.47 -23.25 16.96
C GLY A 156 -15.59 -22.76 15.51
N TYR A 157 -14.70 -21.89 15.04
CA TYR A 157 -14.68 -21.50 13.62
C TYR A 157 -14.02 -22.60 12.78
N SER A 158 -14.70 -23.09 11.74
CA SER A 158 -14.12 -24.11 10.84
C SER A 158 -13.03 -23.51 9.94
N TYR A 159 -12.00 -24.31 9.65
CA TYR A 159 -11.08 -23.96 8.57
C TYR A 159 -11.80 -23.91 7.23
N LEU A 160 -11.30 -23.07 6.33
CA LEU A 160 -11.72 -23.04 4.94
C LEU A 160 -11.37 -24.35 4.24
N ASN A 161 -12.39 -25.03 3.71
CA ASN A 161 -12.18 -26.17 2.84
C ASN A 161 -11.95 -25.73 1.37
N LEU A 162 -11.48 -26.65 0.53
CA LEU A 162 -11.17 -26.35 -0.87
C LEU A 162 -12.37 -25.84 -1.68
N GLN A 163 -13.57 -26.34 -1.39
CA GLN A 163 -14.79 -25.90 -2.08
C GLN A 163 -15.12 -24.45 -1.72
N GLN A 164 -15.09 -24.10 -0.44
CA GLN A 164 -15.30 -22.73 0.04
C GLN A 164 -14.24 -21.77 -0.50
N SER A 165 -12.96 -22.18 -0.49
CA SER A 165 -11.87 -21.38 -1.07
C SER A 165 -12.07 -21.10 -2.56
N ARG A 166 -12.50 -22.10 -3.34
CA ARG A 166 -12.82 -21.90 -4.77
C ARG A 166 -14.00 -20.96 -4.95
N GLN A 167 -15.04 -21.12 -4.12
CA GLN A 167 -16.23 -20.28 -4.17
C GLN A 167 -15.89 -18.81 -3.90
N LEU A 168 -15.07 -18.53 -2.87
CA LEU A 168 -14.58 -17.17 -2.58
C LEU A 168 -13.85 -16.53 -3.77
N VAL A 169 -13.01 -17.27 -4.47
CA VAL A 169 -12.31 -16.76 -5.66
C VAL A 169 -13.29 -16.41 -6.77
N ILE A 170 -14.32 -17.25 -7.00
CA ILE A 170 -15.35 -17.00 -8.01
C ILE A 170 -16.16 -15.75 -7.65
N ASP A 171 -16.60 -15.64 -6.40
CA ASP A 171 -17.44 -14.53 -5.95
C ASP A 171 -16.67 -13.21 -5.96
N ASN A 172 -15.40 -13.23 -5.55
CA ASN A 172 -14.54 -12.05 -5.66
C ASN A 172 -14.35 -11.61 -7.12
N ARG A 173 -14.19 -12.56 -8.05
CA ARG A 173 -14.10 -12.24 -9.48
C ARG A 173 -15.40 -11.61 -10.01
N ARG A 174 -16.55 -12.16 -9.63
CA ARG A 174 -17.86 -11.61 -10.01
C ARG A 174 -18.04 -10.20 -9.48
N LEU A 175 -17.75 -9.98 -8.20
CA LEU A 175 -17.83 -8.66 -7.57
C LEU A 175 -16.89 -7.67 -8.27
N THR A 176 -15.64 -8.05 -8.52
CA THR A 176 -14.67 -7.20 -9.21
C THR A 176 -15.15 -6.81 -10.62
N ASN A 177 -15.74 -7.74 -11.37
CA ASN A 177 -16.28 -7.45 -12.69
C ASN A 177 -17.49 -6.51 -12.64
N TYR A 178 -18.38 -6.70 -11.66
CA TYR A 178 -19.51 -5.81 -11.43
C TYR A 178 -19.03 -4.39 -11.09
N LEU A 179 -18.08 -4.25 -10.15
CA LEU A 179 -17.53 -2.95 -9.77
C LEU A 179 -16.90 -2.22 -10.98
N LYS A 180 -16.20 -2.95 -11.86
CA LYS A 180 -15.66 -2.39 -13.10
C LYS A 180 -16.72 -1.96 -14.11
N SER A 181 -17.92 -2.53 -14.07
CA SER A 181 -19.01 -2.17 -14.97
C SER A 181 -19.72 -0.88 -14.57
N ILE A 182 -19.57 -0.46 -13.32
CA ILE A 182 -20.20 0.74 -12.76
C ILE A 182 -19.18 1.87 -12.48
N SER A 183 -17.89 1.64 -12.76
CA SER A 183 -16.79 2.60 -12.61
C SER A 183 -16.34 3.14 -13.96
#